data_AF-A0A6C0BIM8-F1
#
_entry.id   AF-A0A6C0BIM8-F1
#
_cell.length_a   1.000
_cell.length_b   1.000
_cell.length_c   1.000
_cell.angle_alpha   90.00
_cell.angle_beta   90.00
_cell.angle_gamma   90.00
#
_symmetry.space_group_name_H-M   'P 1'
#
loop_
_entity.id
_entity.type
_entity.pdbx_description
1 polymer ?
#
loop_
_entity_poly.entity_id
_entity_poly.type
_entity_poly.pdbx_seq_one_letter_code
_entity_poly.pdbx_strand_id
1 'polypeptide(L)'
;MASHMHVIINKIQDETVLKAKYKKQKIPAAIREATWIKHCGRVFEHKCLTPWCLNKITVFEFQAGHNIPESKGGPTTVDNLVPICARCNLSMGDRYTFTQWAALRNPPQPTFLNRYFCCFKAPTSS
;
A
#
# COMPACT_ATOMS: atom_id res chain seq x y z
N MET A 1 40.45 -34.29 6.53
CA MET A 1 39.32 -34.37 5.58
C MET A 1 37.94 -34.49 6.24
N ALA A 2 37.78 -35.19 7.38
CA ALA A 2 36.47 -35.37 8.04
C ALA A 2 35.92 -34.13 8.78
N SER A 3 36.77 -33.20 9.22
CA SER A 3 36.34 -32.01 9.99
C SER A 3 35.66 -30.93 9.13
N HIS A 4 36.11 -30.74 7.90
CA HIS A 4 35.51 -29.74 6.98
C HIS A 4 34.12 -30.14 6.49
N MET A 5 33.84 -31.45 6.37
CA MET A 5 32.54 -31.97 5.96
C MET A 5 31.45 -31.78 7.03
N HIS A 6 31.80 -31.85 8.32
CA HIS A 6 30.84 -31.62 9.42
C HIS A 6 30.38 -30.16 9.51
N VAL A 7 31.25 -29.20 9.16
CA VAL A 7 30.92 -27.77 9.15
C VAL A 7 29.95 -27.42 8.02
N ILE A 8 30.08 -28.07 6.86
CA ILE A 8 29.23 -27.82 5.69
C ILE A 8 27.80 -28.36 5.91
N ILE A 9 27.65 -29.52 6.55
CA ILE A 9 26.32 -30.12 6.83
C ILE A 9 25.50 -29.22 7.79
N ASN A 10 26.13 -28.67 8.83
CA ASN A 10 25.44 -27.76 9.76
C ASN A 10 25.03 -26.43 9.10
N LYS A 11 25.82 -25.92 8.14
CA LYS A 11 25.51 -24.69 7.42
C LYS A 11 24.33 -24.84 6.44
N ILE A 12 24.15 -26.04 5.87
CA ILE A 12 23.00 -26.38 5.00
C ILE A 12 21.72 -26.60 5.83
N GLN A 13 21.84 -27.06 7.07
CA GLN A 13 20.70 -27.21 7.99
C GLN A 13 20.20 -25.86 8.54
N ASP A 14 21.04 -24.83 8.64
CA ASP A 14 20.63 -23.49 9.11
C ASP A 14 19.82 -22.68 8.07
N GLU A 15 20.15 -22.78 6.77
CA GLU A 15 19.44 -22.02 5.72
C GLU A 15 18.02 -22.57 5.43
N THR A 16 17.75 -23.83 5.77
CA THR A 16 16.46 -24.50 5.52
C THR A 16 15.46 -24.30 6.67
N VAL A 17 15.88 -23.74 7.81
CA VAL A 17 15.06 -23.59 9.02
C VAL A 17 14.32 -22.22 9.12
N LEU A 18 14.69 -21.19 8.34
CA LEU A 18 14.17 -19.83 8.57
C LEU A 18 13.48 -19.15 7.37
N LYS A 19 12.78 -19.88 6.51
CA LYS A 19 11.74 -19.27 5.65
C LYS A 19 10.36 -19.77 6.06
N ALA A 20 9.90 -19.33 7.24
CA ALA A 20 8.50 -19.43 7.59
C ALA A 20 7.65 -18.77 6.50
N LYS A 21 6.74 -19.53 5.88
CA LYS A 21 5.87 -19.04 4.83
C LYS A 21 5.04 -17.88 5.38
N TYR A 22 5.12 -16.71 4.74
CA TYR A 22 4.34 -15.54 5.12
C TYR A 22 2.84 -15.89 5.15
N LYS A 23 2.21 -15.69 6.31
CA LYS A 23 0.79 -15.89 6.53
C LYS A 23 0.14 -14.54 6.78
N LYS A 24 -0.77 -14.17 5.88
CA LYS A 24 -1.55 -12.93 5.99
C LYS A 24 -2.34 -12.91 7.29
N GLN A 25 -2.24 -11.82 8.04
CA GLN A 25 -3.04 -11.61 9.24
C GLN A 25 -4.51 -11.36 8.88
N LYS A 26 -5.42 -11.96 9.65
CA LYS A 26 -6.86 -11.70 9.49
C LYS A 26 -7.18 -10.36 10.15
N ILE A 27 -7.78 -9.44 9.39
CA ILE A 27 -8.29 -8.18 9.92
C ILE A 27 -9.52 -8.48 10.79
N PRO A 28 -9.52 -8.14 12.09
CA PRO A 28 -10.69 -8.29 12.95
C PRO A 28 -11.88 -7.45 12.47
N ALA A 29 -13.10 -7.93 12.69
CA ALA A 29 -14.33 -7.23 12.29
C ALA A 29 -14.42 -5.83 12.92
N ALA A 30 -14.12 -5.69 14.22
CA ALA A 30 -14.13 -4.42 14.92
C ALA A 30 -13.19 -3.37 14.29
N ILE A 31 -11.99 -3.78 13.86
CA ILE A 31 -11.03 -2.88 13.20
C ILE A 31 -11.57 -2.46 11.82
N ARG A 32 -12.17 -3.40 11.08
CA ARG A 32 -12.78 -3.13 9.77
C ARG A 32 -13.94 -2.12 9.90
N GLU A 33 -14.81 -2.29 10.87
CA GLU A 33 -15.92 -1.36 11.17
C GLU A 33 -15.40 0.01 11.62
N ALA A 34 -14.43 0.05 12.53
CA ALA A 34 -13.81 1.31 12.97
C ALA A 34 -13.14 2.06 11.80
N THR A 35 -12.51 1.32 10.88
CA THR A 35 -11.92 1.87 9.65
C THR A 35 -12.98 2.55 8.77
N TRP A 36 -14.16 1.93 8.63
CA TRP A 36 -15.26 2.56 7.91
C TRP A 36 -15.72 3.86 8.60
N ILE A 37 -16.02 3.78 9.89
CA ILE A 37 -16.54 4.91 10.68
C ILE A 37 -15.56 6.09 10.63
N LYS A 38 -14.25 5.82 10.74
CA LYS A 38 -13.21 6.86 10.70
C LYS A 38 -13.15 7.59 9.36
N HIS A 39 -13.18 6.86 8.25
CA HIS A 39 -12.92 7.44 6.94
C HIS A 39 -14.18 7.89 6.18
N CYS A 40 -15.27 7.15 6.32
CA CYS A 40 -16.52 7.39 5.60
C CYS A 40 -17.60 8.01 6.50
N GLY A 41 -17.50 7.84 7.82
CA GLY A 41 -18.54 8.24 8.77
C GLY A 41 -19.68 7.23 8.87
N ARG A 42 -20.80 7.64 9.49
CA ARG A 42 -22.00 6.82 9.66
C ARG A 42 -22.91 6.86 8.44
N VAL A 43 -22.35 6.54 7.27
CA VAL A 43 -23.05 6.46 5.99
C VAL A 43 -23.08 5.02 5.51
N PHE A 44 -24.13 4.66 4.76
CA PHE A 44 -24.30 3.32 4.21
C PHE A 44 -23.40 3.03 3.00
N GLU A 45 -23.22 4.05 2.16
CA GLU A 45 -22.47 4.01 0.91
C GLU A 45 -21.48 5.18 0.87
N HIS A 46 -20.30 4.95 0.30
CA HIS A 46 -19.28 5.98 0.09
C HIS A 46 -18.55 5.75 -1.24
N LYS A 47 -17.94 6.80 -1.80
CA LYS A 47 -17.01 6.65 -2.93
C LYS A 47 -15.77 5.88 -2.47
N CYS A 48 -15.20 5.03 -3.32
CA CYS A 48 -13.86 4.47 -3.09
C CYS A 48 -12.87 5.59 -2.75
N LEU A 49 -12.08 5.43 -1.68
CA LEU A 49 -11.17 6.49 -1.24
C LEU A 49 -9.98 6.71 -2.16
N THR A 50 -9.71 5.77 -3.08
CA THR A 50 -8.79 6.03 -4.19
C THR A 50 -9.32 7.22 -5.02
N PRO A 51 -8.64 8.38 -5.07
CA PRO A 51 -9.23 9.63 -5.56
C PRO A 51 -9.75 9.57 -6.99
N TRP A 52 -9.02 8.84 -7.83
CA TRP A 52 -9.29 8.68 -9.26
C TRP A 52 -10.20 7.49 -9.59
N CYS A 53 -10.64 6.74 -8.59
CA CYS A 53 -11.61 5.66 -8.74
C CYS A 53 -13.04 6.23 -8.68
N LEU A 54 -13.93 5.76 -9.56
CA LEU A 54 -15.34 6.17 -9.59
C LEU A 54 -16.28 5.15 -8.94
N ASN A 55 -15.78 3.98 -8.54
CA ASN A 55 -16.59 2.95 -7.92
C ASN A 55 -17.07 3.41 -6.55
N LYS A 56 -18.27 2.99 -6.19
CA LYS A 56 -18.80 3.11 -4.83
C LYS A 56 -18.55 1.84 -4.04
N ILE A 57 -18.50 1.99 -2.73
CA ILE A 57 -18.34 0.92 -1.74
C ILE A 57 -19.44 1.08 -0.69
N THR A 58 -19.84 -0.01 -0.06
CA THR A 58 -20.84 0.00 1.01
C THR A 58 -20.24 -0.55 2.29
N VAL A 59 -20.90 -0.34 3.42
CA VAL A 59 -20.52 -0.94 4.73
C VAL A 59 -20.34 -2.45 4.66
N PHE A 60 -21.06 -3.12 3.77
CA PHE A 60 -20.96 -4.57 3.55
C PHE A 60 -19.89 -4.92 2.53
N GLU A 61 -19.78 -4.12 1.46
CA GLU A 61 -18.93 -4.38 0.32
C GLU A 61 -17.82 -3.33 0.18
N PHE A 62 -16.74 -3.55 0.92
CA PHE A 62 -15.48 -2.83 0.77
C PHE A 62 -14.27 -3.72 1.10
N GLN A 63 -13.07 -3.25 0.81
CA GLN A 63 -11.83 -3.86 1.27
C GLN A 63 -11.10 -2.87 2.17
N ALA A 64 -10.57 -3.36 3.29
CA ALA A 64 -9.68 -2.60 4.16
C ALA A 64 -8.26 -2.68 3.59
N GLY A 65 -7.96 -1.80 2.63
CA GLY A 65 -6.64 -1.72 2.01
C GLY A 65 -5.62 -1.14 2.97
N HIS A 66 -4.40 -1.66 2.97
CA HIS A 66 -3.34 -1.09 3.82
C HIS A 66 -2.68 0.11 3.14
N ASN A 67 -2.43 1.17 3.87
CA ASN A 67 -1.59 2.27 3.42
C ASN A 67 -0.14 1.79 3.31
N ILE A 68 0.44 1.19 4.35
CA ILE A 68 1.71 0.47 4.24
C ILE A 68 1.38 -1.02 4.16
N PRO A 69 1.75 -1.73 3.08
CA PRO A 69 1.47 -3.15 2.95
C PRO A 69 2.02 -3.97 4.12
N GLU A 70 1.27 -4.98 4.54
CA GLU A 70 1.66 -5.91 5.61
C GLU A 70 3.01 -6.60 5.32
N SER A 71 3.26 -6.96 4.05
CA SER A 71 4.54 -7.52 3.59
C SER A 71 5.74 -6.57 3.75
N LYS A 72 5.47 -5.26 3.91
CA LYS A 72 6.45 -4.21 4.16
C LYS A 72 6.44 -3.75 5.63
N GLY A 73 5.84 -4.53 6.53
CA GLY A 73 5.77 -4.23 7.97
C GLY A 73 4.67 -3.26 8.37
N GLY A 74 3.69 -3.01 7.48
CA GLY A 74 2.56 -2.15 7.83
C GLY A 74 1.61 -2.79 8.84
N PRO A 75 1.24 -2.08 9.92
CA PRO A 75 0.41 -2.65 10.98
C PRO A 75 -1.06 -2.79 10.55
N THR A 76 -1.79 -3.74 11.14
CA THR A 76 -3.26 -3.86 10.97
C THR A 76 -3.98 -2.98 11.98
N THR A 77 -3.80 -1.66 11.86
CA THR A 77 -4.45 -0.65 12.71
C THR A 77 -5.38 0.23 11.89
N VAL A 78 -6.36 0.85 12.54
CA VAL A 78 -7.33 1.76 11.91
C VAL A 78 -6.65 2.94 11.20
N ASP A 79 -5.44 3.32 11.64
CA ASP A 79 -4.66 4.40 11.00
C ASP A 79 -3.96 3.98 9.71
N ASN A 80 -3.65 2.69 9.58
CA ASN A 80 -3.00 2.16 8.39
C ASN A 80 -4.00 1.53 7.41
N LEU A 81 -5.28 1.42 7.75
CA LEU A 81 -6.29 0.82 6.89
C LEU A 81 -7.17 1.89 6.23
N VAL A 82 -7.54 1.66 4.98
CA VAL A 82 -8.31 2.60 4.15
C VAL A 82 -9.41 1.85 3.40
N PRO A 83 -10.68 2.26 3.52
CA PRO A 83 -11.77 1.69 2.73
C PRO A 83 -11.61 1.92 1.23
N ILE A 84 -11.42 0.86 0.46
CA ILE A 84 -11.29 0.90 -1.00
C ILE A 84 -12.08 -0.24 -1.67
N CYS A 85 -12.37 -0.12 -2.96
CA CYS A 85 -13.04 -1.20 -3.69
C CYS A 85 -12.07 -2.38 -3.95
N ALA A 86 -12.62 -3.57 -4.20
CA ALA A 86 -11.83 -4.77 -4.43
C ALA A 86 -10.84 -4.62 -5.60
N ARG A 87 -11.27 -3.96 -6.69
CA ARG A 87 -10.43 -3.70 -7.86
C ARG A 87 -9.21 -2.85 -7.50
N CYS A 88 -9.41 -1.73 -6.80
CA CYS A 88 -8.30 -0.88 -6.36
C CYS A 88 -7.36 -1.63 -5.41
N ASN A 89 -7.89 -2.40 -4.45
CA ASN A 89 -7.06 -3.16 -3.51
C ASN A 89 -6.18 -4.20 -4.21
N LEU A 90 -6.75 -4.94 -5.17
CA LEU A 90 -6.02 -5.95 -5.94
C LEU A 90 -4.97 -5.32 -6.87
N SER A 91 -5.30 -4.22 -7.54
CA SER A 91 -4.36 -3.52 -8.42
C SER A 91 -3.23 -2.84 -7.64
N MET A 92 -3.53 -2.23 -6.49
CA MET A 92 -2.54 -1.64 -5.58
C MET A 92 -1.56 -2.70 -5.07
N GLY A 93 -2.08 -3.84 -4.60
CA GLY A 93 -1.29 -4.95 -4.10
C GLY A 93 -0.34 -4.53 -2.97
N ASP A 94 0.86 -5.08 -2.98
CA ASP A 94 1.97 -4.68 -2.10
C ASP A 94 2.98 -3.74 -2.76
N ARG A 95 2.72 -3.34 -4.01
CA ARG A 95 3.64 -2.52 -4.82
C ARG A 95 3.74 -1.10 -4.30
N TYR A 96 2.61 -0.53 -3.88
CA TYR A 96 2.49 0.87 -3.49
C TYR A 96 2.00 1.01 -2.06
N THR A 97 2.32 2.14 -1.44
CA THR A 97 1.50 2.63 -0.34
C THR A 97 0.18 3.21 -0.86
N PHE A 98 -0.86 3.30 -0.02
CA PHE A 98 -2.11 3.95 -0.45
C PHE A 98 -1.87 5.40 -0.87
N THR A 99 -1.01 6.14 -0.16
CA THR A 99 -0.64 7.51 -0.54
C THR A 99 0.00 7.57 -1.93
N GLN A 100 0.96 6.68 -2.22
CA GLN A 100 1.60 6.59 -3.54
C GLN A 100 0.58 6.23 -4.62
N TRP A 101 -0.28 5.25 -4.34
CA TRP A 101 -1.34 4.80 -5.24
C TRP A 101 -2.35 5.92 -5.56
N ALA A 102 -2.75 6.67 -4.54
CA ALA A 102 -3.65 7.81 -4.69
C ALA A 102 -3.05 8.91 -5.57
N ALA A 103 -1.74 9.12 -5.52
CA ALA A 103 -1.02 10.14 -6.26
C ALA A 103 -0.80 9.82 -7.76
N LEU A 104 -0.96 8.57 -8.20
CA LEU A 104 -0.63 8.16 -9.58
C LEU A 104 -1.32 8.98 -10.69
N ARG A 105 -2.55 9.45 -10.46
CA ARG A 105 -3.32 10.23 -11.46
C ARG A 105 -3.34 11.74 -11.21
N ASN A 106 -2.91 12.17 -10.03
CA ASN A 106 -2.75 13.58 -9.66
C ASN A 106 -1.31 13.79 -9.22
N PRO A 107 -0.35 13.92 -10.16
CA PRO A 107 0.99 14.37 -9.78
C PRO A 107 0.86 15.69 -9.02
N PRO A 108 1.70 15.95 -8.01
CA PRO A 108 1.69 17.22 -7.31
C PRO A 108 1.78 18.35 -8.33
N GLN A 109 0.76 19.21 -8.37
CA GLN A 109 0.75 20.34 -9.28
C GLN A 109 1.98 21.21 -8.94
N PRO A 110 2.76 21.66 -9.93
CA PRO A 110 3.90 22.52 -9.66
C PRO A 110 3.40 23.75 -8.89
N THR A 111 4.02 24.01 -7.75
CA THR A 111 3.70 25.19 -6.95
C THR A 111 3.94 26.45 -7.78
N PHE A 112 3.20 27.53 -7.50
CA PHE A 112 3.28 28.79 -8.24
C PHE A 112 4.72 29.31 -8.40
N LEU A 113 5.60 29.05 -7.42
CA LEU A 113 7.02 29.41 -7.45
C LEU A 113 7.84 28.65 -8.50
N ASN A 114 7.41 27.45 -8.89
CA ASN A 114 8.12 26.62 -9.87
C ASN A 114 7.75 26.96 -11.33
N ARG A 115 6.77 27.85 -11.55
CA ARG A 115 6.35 28.29 -12.89
C ARG A 115 7.31 29.33 -13.50
N TYR A 116 8.09 30.04 -12.69
CA TYR A 116 8.97 31.12 -13.15
C TYR A 116 10.37 30.69 -13.61
N PHE A 117 10.77 29.43 -13.39
CA PHE A 117 12.14 28.97 -13.72
C PHE A 117 12.29 28.17 -15.02
N CYS A 118 11.20 27.84 -15.74
CA CYS A 118 11.28 27.04 -16.97
C CYS A 118 11.32 27.84 -18.29
N CYS A 119 11.17 29.17 -18.27
CA CYS A 119 11.15 29.97 -19.51
C CYS A 119 12.48 30.63 -19.90
N PHE A 120 13.60 30.40 -19.19
CA PHE A 120 14.85 31.15 -19.41
C PHE A 120 16.05 30.38 -19.97
N LYS A 121 15.87 29.17 -20.53
CA LYS A 121 16.92 28.54 -21.34
C LYS A 121 16.35 27.76 -22.53
N ALA A 122 16.06 28.49 -23.60
CA ALA A 122 16.22 27.97 -24.95
C ALA A 122 16.96 29.03 -25.78
N PRO A 123 18.30 28.99 -25.90
CA PRO A 123 18.99 29.73 -26.94
C PRO A 123 18.82 29.00 -28.28
N THR A 124 17.99 29.61 -29.12
CA THR A 124 18.06 29.72 -30.59
C THR A 124 18.95 28.73 -31.35
N SER A 125 18.32 27.87 -32.16
CA SER A 125 18.95 27.21 -33.30
C SER A 125 19.11 28.19 -34.46
N SER A 126 20.34 28.43 -34.89
CA SER A 126 20.72 29.00 -36.19
C SER A 126 21.99 28.32 -36.65
#